data_AF-A0A0P6WZJ2-F1
#
_entry.id   AF-A0A0P6WZJ2-F1
#
_cell.length_a   1.000
_cell.length_b   1.000
_cell.length_c   1.000
_cell.angle_alpha   90.00
_cell.angle_beta   90.00
_cell.angle_gamma   90.00
#
_symmetry.space_group_name_H-M   'P 1'
#
loop_
_entity.id
_entity.type
_entity.pdbx_description
1 polymer ?
#
loop_
_entity_poly.entity_id
_entity_poly.type
_entity_poly.pdbx_seq_one_letter_code
_entity_poly.pdbx_strand_id
1 'polypeptide(L)'
;MATNNVYRTILLTMPPGVEQRIMEILIRHVGSENRIKRRDLVFAVFGRVDQKPAQTSTLDRQVRSAIARMQERGIPILSDSGQGGYWLGTKAECVNFIKEQQDRQAALARKINGIKKLWKISPNDLQARLPGV
;
A
#
# COMPACT_ATOMS: atom_id res chain seq x y z
N MET A 1 13.50 -17.97 19.81
CA MET A 1 12.75 -17.12 18.87
C MET A 1 13.28 -17.35 17.47
N ALA A 2 12.55 -18.05 16.61
CA ALA A 2 12.97 -18.33 15.23
C ALA A 2 12.64 -17.12 14.34
N THR A 3 13.56 -16.18 14.23
CA THR A 3 13.44 -15.03 13.32
C THR A 3 13.63 -15.54 11.88
N ASN A 4 12.52 -16.01 11.32
CA ASN A 4 12.17 -16.27 9.92
C ASN A 4 13.24 -15.91 8.86
N ASN A 5 13.90 -16.96 8.33
CA ASN A 5 15.01 -16.95 7.35
C ASN A 5 14.67 -16.18 6.05
N VAL A 6 13.38 -16.09 5.71
CA VAL A 6 12.87 -15.34 4.56
C VAL A 6 13.15 -13.84 4.70
N TYR A 7 12.99 -13.27 5.90
CA TYR A 7 13.22 -11.83 6.11
C TYR A 7 14.69 -11.45 6.01
N ARG A 8 15.61 -12.34 6.42
CA ARG A 8 17.05 -12.11 6.32
C ARG A 8 17.51 -12.07 4.87
N THR A 9 16.91 -12.92 4.02
CA THR A 9 17.21 -12.97 2.58
C THR A 9 16.74 -11.70 1.88
N ILE A 10 15.56 -11.19 2.23
CA ILE A 10 15.02 -9.93 1.69
C ILE A 10 15.90 -8.73 2.06
N LEU A 11 16.42 -8.69 3.30
CA LEU A 11 17.33 -7.64 3.77
C LEU A 11 18.64 -7.57 2.97
N LEU A 12 19.15 -8.71 2.48
CA LEU A 12 20.41 -8.79 1.74
C LEU A 12 20.29 -8.30 0.28
N THR A 13 19.08 -8.13 -0.25
CA THR A 13 18.84 -7.81 -1.68
C THR A 13 18.32 -6.38 -1.92
N MET A 14 18.26 -5.50 -0.91
CA MET A 14 17.65 -4.15 -1.05
C MET A 14 18.66 -3.00 -1.30
N PRO A 15 18.33 -1.99 -2.13
CA PRO A 15 19.17 -0.80 -2.34
C PRO A 15 19.25 0.10 -1.08
N PRO A 16 20.36 0.85 -0.88
CA PRO A 16 20.73 1.34 0.44
C PRO A 16 19.87 2.50 0.98
N GLY A 17 19.60 2.43 2.29
CA GLY A 17 19.14 3.52 3.15
C GLY A 17 17.73 3.33 3.69
N VAL A 18 16.73 3.79 2.94
CA VAL A 18 15.35 3.95 3.44
C VAL A 18 14.60 2.62 3.52
N GLU A 19 14.64 1.80 2.47
CA GLU A 19 13.92 0.51 2.44
C GLU A 19 14.46 -0.47 3.48
N GLN A 20 15.79 -0.55 3.61
CA GLN A 20 16.45 -1.33 4.67
C GLN A 20 16.02 -0.85 6.05
N ARG A 21 16.05 0.47 6.29
CA ARG A 21 15.67 1.03 7.60
C ARG A 21 14.21 0.76 7.93
N ILE A 22 13.31 0.92 6.95
CA ILE A 22 11.89 0.56 7.10
C ILE A 22 11.77 -0.92 7.47
N MET A 23 12.48 -1.81 6.80
CA MET A 23 12.42 -3.25 7.10
C MET A 23 12.97 -3.58 8.50
N GLU A 24 14.08 -2.98 8.91
CA GLU A 24 14.66 -3.13 10.26
C GLU A 24 13.68 -2.70 11.36
N ILE A 25 12.85 -1.70 11.09
CA ILE A 25 11.80 -1.25 11.99
C ILE A 25 10.63 -2.25 11.96
N LEU A 26 10.11 -2.55 10.76
CA LEU A 26 8.90 -3.34 10.59
C LEU A 26 9.04 -4.81 11.01
N ILE A 27 10.26 -5.37 11.07
CA ILE A 27 10.47 -6.72 11.62
C ILE A 27 10.05 -6.85 13.09
N ARG A 28 9.95 -5.72 13.81
CA ARG A 28 9.46 -5.65 15.19
C ARG A 28 7.97 -5.35 15.29
N HIS A 29 7.31 -5.09 14.16
CA HIS A 29 5.91 -4.70 14.04
C HIS A 29 5.15 -5.70 13.15
N VAL A 30 4.99 -6.92 13.66
CA VAL A 30 4.29 -8.03 12.97
C VAL A 30 2.85 -8.13 13.46
N GLY A 31 1.90 -8.15 12.53
CA GLY A 31 0.46 -8.17 12.80
C GLY A 31 -0.14 -6.78 13.07
N SER A 32 -1.44 -6.63 12.79
CA SER A 32 -2.17 -5.35 12.88
C SER A 32 -2.14 -4.74 14.27
N GLU A 33 -2.15 -5.58 15.30
CA GLU A 33 -2.14 -5.19 16.71
C GLU A 33 -0.82 -4.53 17.13
N ASN A 34 0.27 -4.81 16.42
CA ASN A 34 1.60 -4.28 16.69
C ASN A 34 2.08 -3.31 15.60
N ARG A 35 1.16 -2.62 14.93
CA ARG A 35 1.50 -1.65 13.88
C ARG A 35 2.25 -0.44 14.43
N ILE A 36 3.15 0.10 13.60
CA ILE A 36 3.79 1.40 13.85
C ILE A 36 2.96 2.52 13.21
N LYS A 37 2.75 3.61 13.94
CA LYS A 37 2.08 4.79 13.38
C LYS A 37 2.94 5.41 12.30
N ARG A 38 2.31 6.00 11.29
CA ARG A 38 3.01 6.60 10.13
C ARG A 38 4.06 7.63 10.56
N ARG A 39 3.69 8.55 11.46
CA ARG A 39 4.59 9.59 11.97
C ARG A 39 5.80 9.00 12.70
N ASP A 40 5.58 7.96 13.48
CA ASP A 40 6.63 7.28 14.25
C ASP A 40 7.57 6.51 13.32
N LEU A 41 7.04 5.90 12.25
CA LEU A 41 7.87 5.28 11.22
C LEU A 41 8.74 6.31 10.49
N VAL A 42 8.17 7.46 10.09
CA VAL A 42 8.93 8.55 9.47
C VAL A 42 10.05 9.03 10.41
N PHE A 43 9.74 9.22 11.69
CA PHE A 43 10.74 9.59 12.70
C PHE A 43 11.84 8.53 12.84
N ALA A 44 11.47 7.25 12.94
CA ALA A 44 12.43 6.15 13.10
C ALA A 44 13.34 5.94 11.88
N VAL A 45 12.86 6.31 10.68
CA VAL A 45 13.62 6.26 9.43
C VAL A 45 14.58 7.44 9.28
N PHE A 46 14.12 8.68 9.55
CA PHE A 46 14.89 9.89 9.24
C PHE A 46 15.44 10.65 10.45
N GLY A 47 15.11 10.23 11.67
CA GLY A 47 15.44 10.93 12.92
C GLY A 47 14.67 12.24 13.13
N ARG A 48 13.74 12.57 12.22
CA ARG A 48 12.91 13.79 12.27
C ARG A 48 11.60 13.58 11.53
N VAL A 49 10.64 14.45 11.81
CA VAL A 49 9.37 14.56 11.09
C VAL A 49 9.22 15.99 10.60
N ASP A 50 8.61 16.18 9.43
CA ASP A 50 8.25 17.52 9.00
C ASP A 50 7.18 18.07 9.96
N GLN A 51 7.23 19.37 10.24
CA GLN A 51 6.14 20.06 10.97
C GLN A 51 4.89 20.24 10.10
N LYS A 52 4.96 19.84 8.83
CA LYS A 52 3.88 19.95 7.85
C LYS A 52 2.88 18.80 8.01
N PRO A 53 1.62 18.97 7.56
CA PRO A 53 0.67 17.86 7.43
C PRO A 53 1.26 16.71 6.60
N ALA A 54 0.92 15.47 6.95
CA ALA A 54 1.48 14.27 6.30
C ALA A 54 1.32 14.29 4.76
N GLN A 55 0.24 14.90 4.24
CA GLN A 55 -0.05 15.00 2.81
C GLN A 55 1.00 15.84 2.03
N THR A 56 1.65 16.80 2.70
CA THR A 56 2.63 17.72 2.12
C THR A 56 4.05 17.48 2.65
N SER A 57 4.23 16.52 3.55
CA SER A 57 5.55 16.09 4.03
C SER A 57 6.29 15.30 2.95
N THR A 58 7.52 15.73 2.65
CA THR A 58 8.40 15.03 1.70
C THR A 58 8.85 13.70 2.29
N LEU A 59 9.15 13.66 3.59
CA LEU A 59 9.60 12.45 4.28
C LEU A 59 8.50 11.38 4.33
N ASP A 60 7.26 11.78 4.58
CA ASP A 60 6.10 10.89 4.53
C ASP A 60 5.94 10.26 3.13
N ARG A 61 6.02 11.09 2.08
CA ARG A 61 5.96 10.64 0.69
C ARG A 61 7.09 9.67 0.36
N GLN A 62 8.31 9.91 0.85
CA GLN A 62 9.44 9.01 0.65
C GLN A 62 9.22 7.64 1.30
N VAL A 63 8.70 7.59 2.53
CA VAL A 63 8.33 6.33 3.20
C VAL A 63 7.25 5.60 2.41
N ARG A 64 6.19 6.29 1.99
CA ARG A 64 5.10 5.70 1.21
C ARG A 64 5.58 5.12 -0.12
N SER A 65 6.42 5.84 -0.85
CA SER A 65 7.00 5.37 -2.10
C SER A 65 7.93 4.17 -1.90
N ALA A 66 8.71 4.16 -0.82
CA ALA A 66 9.56 3.02 -0.46
C ALA A 66 8.73 1.78 -0.13
N ILE A 67 7.68 1.93 0.69
CA ILE A 67 6.76 0.83 1.03
C ILE A 67 6.08 0.29 -0.24
N ALA A 68 5.63 1.15 -1.15
CA ALA A 68 5.01 0.71 -2.41
C ALA A 68 5.98 -0.15 -3.24
N ARG A 69 7.23 0.28 -3.42
CA ARG A 69 8.25 -0.52 -4.13
C ARG A 69 8.56 -1.85 -3.42
N MET A 70 8.56 -1.84 -2.09
CA MET A 70 8.73 -3.06 -1.30
C MET A 70 7.56 -4.04 -1.51
N GLN A 71 6.32 -3.55 -1.56
CA GLN A 71 5.13 -4.36 -1.85
C GLN A 71 5.15 -4.91 -3.28
N GLU A 72 5.58 -4.12 -4.27
CA GLU A 72 5.76 -4.57 -5.66
C GLU A 72 6.75 -5.73 -5.78
N ARG A 73 7.72 -5.81 -4.87
CA ARG A 73 8.69 -6.93 -4.76
C ARG A 73 8.18 -8.10 -3.91
N GLY A 74 6.94 -8.06 -3.44
CA GLY A 74 6.30 -9.13 -2.68
C GLY A 74 6.49 -9.06 -1.17
N ILE A 75 7.00 -7.94 -0.62
CA ILE A 75 7.12 -7.78 0.83
C ILE A 75 5.72 -7.46 1.42
N PRO A 76 5.20 -8.26 2.37
CA PRO A 76 3.84 -8.14 2.87
C PRO A 76 3.68 -7.01 3.90
N ILE A 77 3.98 -5.77 3.51
CA ILE A 77 3.71 -4.60 4.35
C ILE A 77 2.24 -4.25 4.18
N LEU A 78 1.48 -4.21 5.26
CA LEU A 78 0.05 -3.90 5.24
C LEU A 78 -0.22 -2.55 5.91
N SER A 79 -1.36 -1.95 5.57
CA SER A 79 -1.85 -0.70 6.15
C SER A 79 -3.37 -0.68 6.14
N ASP A 80 -3.99 -0.09 7.15
CA ASP A 80 -5.43 0.15 7.19
C ASP A 80 -5.75 1.64 6.90
N SER A 81 -6.80 1.84 6.12
CA SER A 81 -7.42 3.11 5.79
C SER A 81 -7.99 3.86 7.01
N GLY A 82 -8.46 3.13 8.04
CA GLY A 82 -9.15 3.72 9.19
C GLY A 82 -8.22 4.20 10.31
N GLN A 83 -7.24 3.38 10.70
CA GLN A 83 -6.45 3.65 11.91
C GLN A 83 -5.03 4.17 11.64
N GLY A 84 -4.55 4.10 10.39
CA GLY A 84 -3.28 4.65 9.96
C GLY A 84 -2.04 3.95 10.56
N GLY A 85 -1.08 3.60 9.73
CA GLY A 85 0.15 2.94 10.16
C GLY A 85 0.55 1.79 9.25
N TYR A 86 1.64 1.11 9.61
CA TYR A 86 2.22 0.03 8.84
C TYR A 86 2.64 -1.12 9.74
N TRP A 87 2.58 -2.34 9.21
CA TRP A 87 3.07 -3.55 9.87
C TRP A 87 3.47 -4.60 8.83
N LEU A 88 4.26 -5.60 9.24
CA LEU A 88 4.42 -6.82 8.47
C LEU A 88 3.22 -7.73 8.69
N GLY A 89 2.53 -8.07 7.61
CA GLY A 89 1.34 -8.92 7.64
C GLY A 89 1.65 -10.32 8.14
N THR A 90 0.79 -10.83 9.01
CA THR A 90 0.80 -12.28 9.32
C THR A 90 0.29 -13.08 8.12
N LYS A 91 0.49 -14.40 8.12
CA LYS A 91 -0.04 -15.27 7.05
C LYS A 91 -1.55 -15.09 6.86
N ALA A 92 -2.32 -15.04 7.95
CA ALA A 92 -3.77 -14.87 7.91
C ALA A 92 -4.16 -13.50 7.33
N GLU A 93 -3.49 -12.43 7.77
CA GLU A 93 -3.73 -11.08 7.25
C GLU A 93 -3.36 -10.97 5.78
N CYS A 94 -2.26 -11.60 5.34
CA CYS A 94 -1.87 -11.62 3.93
C CYS A 94 -2.91 -12.30 3.07
N VAL A 95 -3.48 -13.43 3.51
CA VAL A 95 -4.57 -14.12 2.79
C VAL A 95 -5.78 -13.21 2.63
N ASN A 96 -6.19 -12.54 3.70
CA ASN A 96 -7.32 -11.61 3.67
C ASN A 96 -7.03 -10.41 2.75
N PHE A 97 -5.84 -9.84 2.83
CA PHE A 97 -5.42 -8.73 1.99
C PHE A 97 -5.39 -9.09 0.51
N ILE A 98 -4.86 -10.28 0.16
CA ILE A 98 -4.84 -10.79 -1.21
C ILE A 98 -6.26 -10.92 -1.74
N LYS A 99 -7.16 -11.52 -0.96
CA LYS A 99 -8.57 -11.66 -1.33
C LYS A 99 -9.22 -10.29 -1.60
N GLU A 100 -9.01 -9.33 -0.70
CA GLU A 100 -9.51 -7.96 -0.86
C GLU A 100 -8.97 -7.29 -2.14
N GLN A 101 -7.69 -7.46 -2.45
CA GLN A 101 -7.12 -6.93 -3.70
C GLN A 101 -7.70 -7.61 -4.95
N GLN A 102 -7.95 -8.92 -4.89
CA GLN A 102 -8.62 -9.65 -5.98
C GLN A 102 -10.05 -9.15 -6.20
N ASP A 103 -10.80 -8.92 -5.13
CA ASP A 103 -12.16 -8.38 -5.21
C ASP A 103 -12.16 -6.96 -5.81
N ARG A 104 -11.18 -6.12 -5.42
CA ARG A 104 -10.97 -4.79 -6.01
C ARG A 104 -10.59 -4.87 -7.48
N GLN A 105 -9.71 -5.79 -7.86
CA GLN A 105 -9.33 -6.03 -9.25
C GLN A 105 -10.56 -6.40 -10.09
N ALA A 106 -11.42 -7.29 -9.59
CA ALA A 106 -12.66 -7.68 -10.26
C ALA A 106 -13.63 -6.50 -10.39
N ALA A 107 -13.78 -5.68 -9.35
CA ALA A 107 -14.60 -4.48 -9.39
C ALA A 107 -14.09 -3.45 -10.40
N LEU A 108 -12.78 -3.23 -10.47
CA LEU A 108 -12.16 -2.33 -11.44
C LEU A 108 -12.33 -2.86 -12.88
N ALA A 109 -12.15 -4.17 -13.09
CA ALA A 109 -12.39 -4.80 -14.38
C ALA A 109 -13.83 -4.61 -14.87
N ARG A 110 -14.83 -4.73 -13.99
CA ARG A 110 -16.24 -4.44 -14.32
C ARG A 110 -16.43 -2.98 -14.79
N LYS A 111 -15.83 -2.01 -14.09
CA LYS A 111 -15.89 -0.59 -14.48
C LYS A 111 -15.25 -0.35 -15.85
N ILE A 112 -14.05 -0.90 -16.07
CA ILE A 112 -13.35 -0.82 -17.37
C ILE A 112 -14.23 -1.38 -18.49
N ASN A 113 -14.84 -2.54 -18.28
CA ASN A 113 -15.71 -3.16 -19.29
C ASN A 113 -16.97 -2.34 -19.56
N GLY A 114 -17.56 -1.72 -18.54
CA GLY A 114 -18.68 -0.79 -18.70
C GLY A 114 -18.31 0.41 -19.57
N ILE A 115 -17.17 1.05 -19.28
CA ILE A 115 -16.66 2.17 -20.09
C ILE A 115 -16.37 1.71 -21.52
N LYS A 116 -15.69 0.57 -21.70
CA LYS A 116 -15.39 0.02 -23.04
C LYS A 116 -16.63 -0.27 -23.90
N LYS A 117 -17.79 -0.52 -23.30
CA LYS A 117 -19.05 -0.69 -24.06
C LYS A 117 -19.55 0.64 -24.63
N LEU A 118 -19.32 1.74 -23.93
CA LEU A 118 -19.88 3.05 -24.25
C LEU A 118 -18.88 4.01 -24.90
N TRP A 119 -17.56 3.80 -24.76
CA TRP A 119 -16.55 4.78 -25.20
C TRP A 119 -16.46 4.97 -26.73
N LYS A 120 -17.00 4.02 -27.50
CA LYS A 120 -17.13 4.13 -28.97
C LYS A 120 -18.38 4.89 -29.41
N ILE A 121 -19.25 5.24 -28.47
CA ILE A 121 -20.49 5.97 -28.73
C ILE A 121 -20.16 7.46 -28.56
N SER A 122 -20.45 8.26 -29.59
CA SER A 122 -20.31 9.72 -29.50
C SER A 122 -21.18 10.25 -28.34
N PRO A 123 -20.76 11.30 -27.61
CA PRO A 123 -21.62 11.93 -26.59
C PRO A 123 -23.02 12.28 -27.10
N ASN A 124 -23.15 12.61 -28.40
CA ASN A 124 -24.43 12.89 -29.04
C ASN A 124 -25.33 11.64 -29.20
N ASP A 125 -24.73 10.49 -29.48
CA ASP A 125 -25.46 9.20 -29.62
C ASP A 125 -25.90 8.64 -28.26
N LEU A 126 -25.22 9.03 -27.18
CA LEU A 126 -25.56 8.70 -25.80
C LEU A 126 -26.79 9.48 -25.31
N GLN A 127 -26.91 10.76 -25.64
CA GLN A 127 -28.10 11.57 -25.32
C GLN A 127 -29.35 11.08 -26.03
N ALA A 128 -29.24 10.62 -27.28
CA ALA A 128 -30.38 10.07 -28.03
C ALA A 128 -30.91 8.73 -27.49
N ARG A 129 -30.13 8.02 -26.66
CA ARG A 129 -30.46 6.68 -26.12
C ARG A 129 -30.93 6.69 -24.67
N LEU A 130 -30.80 7.83 -23.97
CA LEU A 130 -31.33 7.99 -22.62
C LEU A 130 -32.72 8.63 -22.73
N PRO A 131 -33.82 7.94 -22.36
CA PRO A 131 -35.14 8.55 -22.35
C PRO A 131 -35.12 9.74 -21.38
N GLY A 132 -35.72 10.85 -21.81
CA GLY A 132 -35.56 12.19 -21.26
C GLY A 132 -35.51 12.26 -19.73
N VAL A 133 -34.47 12.93 -19.24
CA VAL A 133 -34.51 13.71 -18.00
C VAL A 133 -35.26 15.00 -18.28
#